data_AF-A0A1Y5HGT5-F1
#
_entry.id   AF-A0A1Y5HGT5-F1
#
_cell.length_a   1.000
_cell.length_b   1.000
_cell.length_c   1.000
_cell.angle_alpha   90.00
_cell.angle_beta   90.00
_cell.angle_gamma   90.00
#
_symmetry.space_group_name_H-M   'P 1'
#
loop_
_entity.id
_entity.type
_entity.pdbx_description
1 polymer ?
#
loop_
_entity_poly.entity_id
_entity_poly.type
_entity_poly.pdbx_seq_one_letter_code
_entity_poly.pdbx_strand_id
1 'polypeptide(L)'
;MKPPSEVNAPNQGRIQREATDADQHAHNLTNWQQQYDQISAGDFYGQLTEMQFDGLQLFQEHTSQALRQSCNTWQQSLWLGIPVNHKKSSKINGLNIEQNHIMCRPGNRE
;
A
#
# COMPACT_ATOMS: atom_id res chain seq x y z
N MET A 1 -38.21 5.31 17.33
CA MET A 1 -37.07 5.32 16.37
C MET A 1 -36.01 4.38 16.93
N LYS A 2 -35.63 3.35 16.17
CA LYS A 2 -34.57 2.40 16.57
C LYS A 2 -33.22 3.03 16.18
N PRO A 3 -32.18 2.97 17.02
CA PRO A 3 -30.85 3.47 16.63
C PRO A 3 -30.37 2.73 15.37
N PRO A 4 -29.55 3.37 14.52
CA PRO A 4 -28.99 2.69 13.36
C PRO A 4 -28.18 1.50 13.85
N SER A 5 -28.45 0.34 13.27
CA SER A 5 -27.72 -0.89 13.49
C SER A 5 -26.22 -0.58 13.37
N GLU A 6 -25.45 -0.86 14.42
CA GLU A 6 -23.99 -0.84 14.34
C GLU A 6 -23.57 -1.71 13.16
N VAL A 7 -22.98 -1.08 12.14
CA VAL A 7 -22.29 -1.78 11.07
C VAL A 7 -21.07 -2.41 11.73
N ASN A 8 -21.25 -3.60 12.29
CA ASN A 8 -20.14 -4.47 12.64
C ASN A 8 -19.41 -4.76 11.34
N ALA A 9 -18.27 -4.11 11.11
CA ALA A 9 -17.34 -4.53 10.09
C ALA A 9 -17.04 -6.02 10.36
N PRO A 10 -17.26 -6.91 9.38
CA PRO A 10 -16.93 -8.31 9.57
C PRO A 10 -15.47 -8.40 10.01
N ASN A 11 -15.18 -9.30 10.98
CA ASN A 11 -13.83 -9.63 11.42
C ASN A 11 -13.07 -10.28 10.25
N GLN A 12 -12.67 -9.49 9.26
CA GLN A 12 -11.70 -9.88 8.25
C GLN A 12 -10.33 -9.69 8.88
N GLY A 13 -9.64 -10.80 9.10
CA GLY A 13 -8.43 -10.85 9.90
C GLY A 13 -7.35 -9.91 9.38
N ARG A 14 -6.75 -9.13 10.28
CA ARG A 14 -5.54 -8.37 9.99
C ARG A 14 -4.40 -9.34 9.71
N ILE A 15 -3.84 -9.29 8.51
CA ILE A 15 -2.68 -10.10 8.11
C ILE A 15 -1.44 -9.23 8.23
N GLN A 16 -0.38 -9.76 8.82
CA GLN A 16 0.92 -9.10 8.88
C GLN A 16 1.98 -10.01 8.27
N ARG A 17 2.82 -9.44 7.41
CA ARG A 17 3.92 -10.14 6.73
C ARG A 17 5.18 -9.32 6.84
N GLU A 18 6.30 -10.02 6.89
CA GLU A 18 7.64 -9.43 6.84
C GLU A 18 8.41 -10.04 5.67
N ALA A 19 9.38 -9.30 5.16
CA ALA A 19 10.23 -9.73 4.06
C ALA A 19 11.64 -9.15 4.21
N THR A 20 12.64 -9.95 3.89
CA THR A 20 14.05 -9.52 3.81
C THR A 20 14.52 -9.37 2.36
N ASP A 21 13.58 -9.41 1.42
CA ASP A 21 13.80 -9.27 -0.01
C ASP A 21 12.68 -8.40 -0.62
N ALA A 22 13.03 -7.54 -1.57
CA ALA A 22 12.09 -6.57 -2.16
C ALA A 22 11.02 -7.24 -3.03
N ASP A 23 11.39 -8.30 -3.77
CA ASP A 23 10.45 -9.06 -4.59
C ASP A 23 9.49 -9.84 -3.70
N GLN A 24 10.00 -10.51 -2.67
CA GLN A 24 9.17 -11.17 -1.64
C GLN A 24 8.16 -10.19 -1.03
N HIS A 25 8.61 -8.96 -0.72
CA HIS A 25 7.77 -7.91 -0.15
C HIS A 25 6.67 -7.45 -1.11
N ALA A 26 6.98 -7.27 -2.40
CA ALA A 26 5.99 -6.96 -3.43
C ALA A 26 4.92 -8.07 -3.56
N HIS A 27 5.33 -9.33 -3.52
CA HIS A 27 4.41 -10.48 -3.63
C HIS A 27 3.54 -10.69 -2.37
N ASN A 28 3.90 -10.06 -1.24
CA ASN A 28 3.14 -10.22 0.01
C ASN A 28 1.80 -9.47 0.00
N LEU A 29 1.64 -8.42 -0.83
CA LEU A 29 0.37 -7.71 -0.95
C LEU A 29 -0.58 -8.45 -1.88
N THR A 30 -1.69 -8.94 -1.32
CA THR A 30 -2.62 -9.75 -2.11
C THR A 30 -3.41 -8.89 -3.10
N ASN A 31 -3.90 -9.51 -4.18
CA ASN A 31 -4.78 -8.88 -5.17
C ASN A 31 -4.19 -7.70 -5.95
N TRP A 32 -2.88 -7.46 -5.83
CA TRP A 32 -2.16 -6.43 -6.57
C TRP A 32 -1.11 -7.07 -7.47
N GLN A 33 -0.86 -6.44 -8.62
CA GLN A 33 0.29 -6.76 -9.44
C GLN A 33 1.38 -5.75 -9.10
N GLN A 34 2.49 -6.22 -8.53
CA GLN A 34 3.56 -5.35 -8.05
C GLN A 34 4.93 -5.82 -8.53
N GLN A 35 5.80 -4.85 -8.77
CA GLN A 35 7.23 -5.06 -8.96
C GLN A 35 8.00 -3.95 -8.25
N TYR A 36 8.92 -4.32 -7.37
CA TYR A 36 9.70 -3.40 -6.56
C TYR A 36 11.19 -3.52 -6.91
N ASP A 37 11.77 -2.42 -7.39
CA ASP A 37 13.21 -2.34 -7.62
C ASP A 37 13.87 -1.61 -6.43
N GLN A 38 14.80 -2.25 -5.71
CA GLN A 38 15.58 -1.57 -4.68
C GLN A 38 16.59 -0.62 -5.30
N ILE A 39 16.53 0.66 -4.92
CA ILE A 39 17.37 1.72 -5.49
C ILE A 39 18.37 2.33 -4.51
N SER A 40 18.26 2.03 -3.21
CA SER A 40 19.26 2.42 -2.20
C SER A 40 20.05 1.22 -1.67
N ALA A 41 21.32 1.43 -1.35
CA ALA A 41 22.21 0.39 -0.84
C ALA A 41 21.87 -0.06 0.60
N GLY A 42 22.08 -1.34 0.90
CA GLY A 42 21.83 -1.95 2.21
C GLY A 42 20.91 -3.16 2.12
N ASP A 43 20.81 -3.91 3.22
CA ASP A 43 19.93 -5.08 3.30
C ASP A 43 18.46 -4.65 3.38
N PHE A 44 17.61 -5.38 2.67
CA PHE A 44 16.19 -5.10 2.65
C PHE A 44 15.49 -5.63 3.91
N TYR A 45 14.59 -4.82 4.46
CA TYR A 45 13.57 -5.24 5.42
C TYR A 45 12.26 -4.51 5.12
N GLY A 46 11.19 -5.28 4.96
CA GLY A 46 9.85 -4.82 4.68
C GLY A 46 8.85 -5.37 5.68
N GLN A 47 7.86 -4.57 6.03
CA GLN A 47 6.71 -4.99 6.83
C GLN A 47 5.43 -4.53 6.14
N LEU A 48 4.47 -5.43 6.02
CA LEU A 48 3.17 -5.21 5.41
C LEU A 48 2.08 -5.60 6.41
N THR A 49 1.12 -4.70 6.64
CA THR A 49 -0.13 -5.02 7.33
C THR A 49 -1.28 -4.83 6.35
N GLU A 50 -2.17 -5.80 6.28
CA GLU A 50 -3.27 -5.84 5.31
C GLU A 50 -4.59 -6.22 5.98
N MET A 51 -5.67 -5.55 5.57
CA MET A 51 -7.06 -5.89 5.90
C MET A 51 -7.90 -5.80 4.64
N GLN A 52 -8.72 -6.82 4.42
CA GLN A 52 -9.65 -6.88 3.30
C GLN A 52 -11.07 -6.57 3.78
N PHE A 53 -11.81 -5.82 2.99
CA PHE A 53 -13.24 -5.51 3.15
C PHE A 53 -13.97 -5.78 1.83
N ASP A 54 -15.30 -5.86 1.88
CA ASP A 54 -16.07 -5.89 0.63
C ASP A 54 -15.90 -4.56 -0.12
N GLY A 55 -15.31 -4.63 -1.32
CA GLY A 55 -15.03 -3.45 -2.16
C GLY A 55 -13.89 -2.54 -1.71
N LEU A 56 -13.14 -2.88 -0.65
CA LEU A 56 -12.02 -2.07 -0.15
C LEU A 56 -10.89 -2.95 0.39
N GLN A 57 -9.65 -2.62 0.03
CA GLN A 57 -8.46 -3.21 0.62
C GLN A 57 -7.65 -2.10 1.28
N LEU A 58 -7.35 -2.28 2.56
CA LEU A 58 -6.49 -1.38 3.31
C LEU A 58 -5.17 -2.09 3.58
N PHE A 59 -4.06 -1.42 3.29
CA PHE A 59 -2.75 -1.91 3.68
C PHE A 59 -1.86 -0.75 4.14
N GLN A 60 -0.89 -1.09 4.99
CA GLN A 60 0.16 -0.20 5.43
C GLN A 60 1.50 -0.91 5.19
N GLU A 61 2.40 -0.19 4.53
CA GLU A 61 3.74 -0.66 4.21
C GLU A 61 4.80 0.14 4.95
N HIS A 62 5.86 -0.55 5.37
CA HIS A 62 7.13 0.03 5.76
C HIS A 62 8.28 -0.67 5.03
N THR A 63 9.24 0.09 4.50
CA THR A 63 10.48 -0.42 3.90
C THR A 63 11.70 0.28 4.51
N SER A 64 12.77 -0.49 4.76
CA SER A 64 14.06 0.05 5.20
C SER A 64 14.78 0.80 4.07
N GLN A 65 14.60 0.34 2.84
CA GLN A 65 15.26 0.85 1.64
C GLN A 65 14.30 1.63 0.75
N ALA A 66 14.85 2.56 -0.03
CA ALA A 66 14.14 3.25 -1.09
C ALA A 66 13.86 2.28 -2.25
N LEU A 67 12.62 2.31 -2.73
CA LEU A 67 12.14 1.47 -3.82
C LEU A 67 11.61 2.31 -4.97
N ARG A 68 11.75 1.80 -6.18
CA ARG A 68 10.86 2.14 -7.29
C ARG A 68 9.74 1.10 -7.32
N GLN A 69 8.50 1.57 -7.19
CA GLN A 69 7.33 0.71 -7.11
C GLN A 69 6.48 0.86 -8.37
N SER A 70 6.36 -0.23 -9.12
CA SER A 70 5.39 -0.35 -10.20
C SER A 70 4.24 -1.18 -9.68
N CYS A 71 3.01 -0.66 -9.76
CA CYS A 71 1.84 -1.38 -9.28
C CYS A 71 0.63 -1.16 -10.19
N ASN A 72 -0.19 -2.20 -10.27
CA ASN A 72 -1.50 -2.14 -10.90
C ASN A 72 -2.54 -2.75 -9.95
N THR A 73 -3.62 -2.01 -9.75
CA THR A 73 -4.74 -2.42 -8.88
C THR A 73 -5.90 -2.96 -9.72
N TRP A 74 -6.98 -3.33 -9.04
CA TRP A 74 -8.15 -3.93 -9.68
C TRP A 74 -8.77 -3.05 -10.76
N GLN A 75 -9.43 -3.67 -11.73
CA GLN A 75 -10.26 -2.94 -12.68
C GLN A 75 -11.33 -2.12 -11.93
N GLN A 76 -11.61 -0.92 -12.45
CA GLN A 76 -12.62 -0.01 -11.88
C GLN A 76 -12.38 0.37 -10.41
N SER A 77 -11.14 0.26 -9.92
CA SER A 77 -10.74 0.71 -8.59
C SER A 77 -10.06 2.07 -8.62
N LEU A 78 -9.97 2.70 -7.45
CA LEU A 78 -9.13 3.85 -7.19
C LEU A 78 -8.11 3.46 -6.11
N TRP A 79 -6.83 3.54 -6.45
CA TRP A 79 -5.77 3.49 -5.47
C TRP A 79 -5.58 4.86 -4.82
N LEU A 80 -5.44 4.87 -3.50
CA LEU A 80 -5.08 6.03 -2.71
C LEU A 80 -3.82 5.72 -1.89
N GLY A 81 -2.83 6.59 -1.96
CA GLY A 81 -1.59 6.51 -1.19
C GLY A 81 -1.44 7.69 -0.25
N ILE A 82 -1.29 7.41 1.05
CA ILE A 82 -1.19 8.42 2.11
C ILE A 82 0.17 8.28 2.80
N PRO A 83 1.07 9.28 2.73
CA PRO A 83 2.35 9.22 3.41
C PRO A 83 2.16 9.34 4.94
N VAL A 84 2.59 8.31 5.69
CA VAL A 84 2.47 8.29 7.16
C VAL A 84 3.60 9.04 7.86
N ASN A 85 4.79 9.12 7.25
CA ASN A 85 5.95 9.81 7.82
C ASN A 85 6.44 10.93 6.90
N HIS A 86 6.19 12.16 7.30
CA HIS A 86 6.50 13.37 6.52
C HIS A 86 7.99 13.71 6.43
N LYS A 87 8.86 13.04 7.20
CA LYS A 87 10.31 13.28 7.15
C LYS A 87 11.02 12.54 6.02
N LYS A 88 10.37 11.56 5.39
CA LYS A 88 10.92 10.81 4.26
C LYS A 88 10.35 11.36 2.96
N SER A 89 11.22 11.65 2.00
CA SER A 89 10.81 12.09 0.67
C SER A 89 10.26 10.91 -0.13
N SER A 90 9.01 11.00 -0.55
CA SER A 90 8.41 10.08 -1.52
C SER A 90 8.05 10.84 -2.80
N LYS A 91 8.04 10.13 -3.92
CA LYS A 91 7.62 10.66 -5.22
C LYS A 91 6.64 9.73 -5.90
N ILE A 92 5.73 10.30 -6.68
CA ILE A 92 4.89 9.57 -7.64
C ILE A 92 5.10 10.15 -9.04
N ASN A 93 5.48 9.31 -10.00
CA ASN A 93 5.79 9.75 -11.38
C ASN A 93 6.72 10.98 -11.44
N GLY A 94 7.68 11.05 -10.50
CA GLY A 94 8.65 12.16 -10.38
C GLY A 94 8.16 13.37 -9.58
N LEU A 95 6.88 13.46 -9.23
CA LEU A 95 6.32 14.55 -8.41
C LEU A 95 6.56 14.29 -6.93
N ASN A 96 7.02 15.33 -6.21
CA ASN A 96 7.19 15.24 -4.76
C ASN A 96 5.84 15.20 -4.04
N ILE A 97 5.78 14.41 -2.97
CA ILE A 97 4.59 14.28 -2.12
C ILE A 97 4.84 15.07 -0.85
N GLU A 98 4.00 16.06 -0.59
CA GLU A 98 4.04 16.88 0.62
C GLU A 98 3.06 16.35 1.68
N GLN A 99 3.12 16.91 2.88
CA GLN A 99 2.36 16.45 4.05
C GLN A 99 0.83 16.37 3.81
N ASN A 100 0.28 17.26 2.98
CA ASN A 100 -1.16 17.32 2.71
C ASN A 100 -1.53 16.75 1.35
N HIS A 101 -0.63 15.99 0.71
CA HIS A 101 -0.90 15.34 -0.57
C HIS A 101 -1.39 13.91 -0.36
N ILE A 102 -2.45 13.56 -1.09
CA ILE A 102 -2.89 12.18 -1.30
C ILE A 102 -2.47 11.81 -2.71
N MET A 103 -1.79 10.68 -2.86
CA MET A 103 -1.53 10.08 -4.16
C MET A 103 -2.79 9.34 -4.61
N CYS A 104 -3.15 9.45 -5.88
CA CYS A 104 -4.24 8.64 -6.42
C CYS A 104 -3.95 8.17 -7.85
N ARG A 105 -4.36 6.92 -8.16
CA ARG A 105 -4.30 6.34 -9.50
C ARG A 105 -5.57 5.53 -9.76
N PRO A 106 -6.20 5.65 -10.93
CA PRO A 106 -7.18 4.66 -11.36
C PRO A 106 -6.48 3.31 -11.55
N GLY A 107 -7.15 2.24 -11.16
CA GLY A 107 -6.68 0.88 -11.42
C GLY A 107 -6.75 0.51 -12.90
N ASN A 108 -5.98 -0.50 -13.29
CA ASN A 108 -5.88 -1.00 -14.65
C ASN A 108 -5.48 0.06 -15.70
N ARG A 109 -4.58 0.96 -15.30
CA ARG A 109 -3.86 1.84 -16.23
C ARG A 109 -2.37 1.67 -15.96
N GLU A 110 -1.58 1.50 -17.02
CA GLU A 110 -0.11 1.60 -16.95
C GLU A 110 0.34 3.05 -16.68
#